data_AF-W2K982-F1
#
_entry.id   AF-W2K982-F1
#
_cell.length_a   1.000
_cell.length_b   1.000
_cell.length_c   1.000
_cell.angle_alpha   90.00
_cell.angle_beta   90.00
_cell.angle_gamma   90.00
#
_symmetry.space_group_name_H-M   'P 1'
#
loop_
_entity.id
_entity.type
_entity.pdbx_description
1 polymer ?
#
loop_
_entity_poly.entity_id
_entity_poly.type
_entity_poly.pdbx_seq_one_letter_code
_entity_poly.pdbx_strand_id
1 'polypeptide(L)' 'MLGKKLVMRGSVLFGWDNTTDKIVSFHSQADMITPMLNLLGNLKDVSCVFSKARITPECKFV' A
#
# COMPACT_ATOMS: atom_id res chain seq x y z
N MET A 1 -12.10 -10.57 9.32
CA MET A 1 -10.71 -10.19 8.95
C MET A 1 -9.73 -10.24 10.12
N LEU A 2 -10.16 -10.15 11.38
CA LEU A 2 -9.26 -10.27 12.53
C LEU A 2 -8.47 -11.59 12.52
N GLY A 3 -7.20 -11.53 12.93
CA GLY A 3 -6.32 -12.70 13.05
C GLY A 3 -5.72 -13.23 11.74
N LYS A 4 -6.01 -12.61 10.59
CA LYS A 4 -5.37 -12.95 9.30
C LYS A 4 -4.11 -12.11 9.10
N LYS A 5 -2.98 -12.75 8.77
CA LYS A 5 -1.76 -12.07 8.33
C LYS A 5 -1.85 -11.78 6.83
N LEU A 6 -1.79 -10.51 6.44
CA LEU A 6 -1.65 -10.08 5.06
C LEU A 6 -0.20 -9.73 4.78
N VAL A 7 0.35 -10.27 3.70
CA VAL A 7 1.70 -9.92 3.22
C VAL A 7 1.53 -9.01 2.01
N MET A 8 1.92 -7.75 2.17
CA MET A 8 1.90 -6.74 1.10
C MET A 8 3.30 -6.60 0.52
N ARG A 9 3.42 -6.70 -0.80
CA ARG A 9 4.69 -6.45 -1.50
C ARG A 9 4.75 -4.98 -1.86
N GLY A 10 5.85 -4.32 -1.51
CA GLY A 10 6.01 -2.90 -1.74
C GLY A 10 7.46 -2.52 -1.95
N SER A 11 7.66 -1.26 -2.30
CA SER A 11 8.95 -0.63 -2.49
C SER A 11 8.98 0.74 -1.85
N VAL A 12 10.19 1.21 -1.56
CA VAL A 12 10.47 2.54 -1.04
C VAL A 12 11.54 3.17 -1.91
N LEU A 13 11.28 4.39 -2.37
CA LEU A 13 12.21 5.24 -3.07
C LEU A 13 12.62 6.38 -2.14
N PHE A 14 13.94 6.51 -1.94
CA PHE A 14 14.54 7.61 -1.21
C PHE A 14 15.13 8.62 -2.20
N GLY A 15 14.71 9.88 -2.09
CA GLY A 15 15.38 10.98 -2.77
C GLY A 15 16.56 11.46 -1.94
N TRP A 16 17.74 11.51 -2.54
CA TRP A 16 18.98 11.92 -1.88
C TRP A 16 19.49 13.23 -2.46
N ASP A 17 19.88 14.17 -1.60
CA ASP A 17 20.56 15.40 -2.00
C ASP A 17 22.05 15.31 -1.65
N ASN A 18 22.89 15.26 -2.68
CA ASN A 18 24.34 15.21 -2.55
C ASN A 18 24.94 16.52 -1.99
N THR A 19 24.21 17.64 -2.06
CA THR A 19 24.70 18.94 -1.57
C THR A 19 24.65 19.00 -0.04
N THR A 20 23.59 18.45 0.55
CA THR A 20 23.38 18.44 2.00
C THR A 20 23.68 17.09 2.65
N ASP A 21 24.03 16.07 1.85
CA ASP A 21 24.30 14.68 2.26
C ASP A 21 23.13 14.06 3.05
N LYS A 22 21.91 14.30 2.58
CA LYS A 22 20.66 13.96 3.30
C LYS A 22 19.59 13.39 2.38
N ILE A 23 18.69 12.60 2.98
CA ILE A 23 17.42 12.21 2.35
C ILE A 23 16.48 13.42 2.34
N VAL A 24 15.99 13.78 1.16
CA VAL A 24 15.07 14.91 0.93
C VAL A 24 13.66 14.48 0.56
N SER A 25 13.47 13.24 0.13
CA SER A 25 12.13 12.69 -0.13
C SER A 25 12.01 11.21 0.18
N PHE A 26 10.79 10.80 0.46
CA PHE A 26 10.42 9.43 0.77
C PHE A 26 9.12 9.11 0.03
N HIS A 27 9.17 8.13 -0.86
CA HIS A 27 8.00 7.65 -1.59
C HIS A 27 7.86 6.15 -1.38
N SER A 28 6.77 5.74 -0.72
CA SER A 28 6.45 4.34 -0.50
C SER A 28 5.22 3.93 -1.31
N GLN A 29 5.22 2.71 -1.82
CA GLN A 29 4.07 2.07 -2.45
C GLN A 29 4.00 0.60 -2.03
N ALA A 30 2.80 0.07 -1.85
CA ALA A 30 2.61 -1.37 -1.65
C ALA A 30 1.33 -1.87 -2.34
N ASP A 31 1.34 -3.11 -2.81
CA ASP A 31 0.19 -3.79 -3.39
C ASP A 31 -0.70 -4.37 -2.29
N MET A 32 -1.84 -3.73 -2.04
CA MET A 32 -2.89 -4.25 -1.17
C MET A 32 -3.95 -5.06 -1.94
N ILE A 33 -4.00 -4.97 -3.27
CA ILE A 33 -4.99 -5.69 -4.09
C ILE A 33 -4.74 -7.18 -4.01
N THR A 34 -3.52 -7.64 -4.27
CA THR A 34 -3.19 -9.08 -4.29
C THR A 34 -3.57 -9.79 -2.98
N PRO A 35 -3.13 -9.32 -1.79
CA PRO A 35 -3.49 -10.00 -0.54
C PRO A 35 -5.00 -9.89 -0.21
N MET A 36 -5.67 -8.80 -0.58
CA MET A 36 -7.12 -8.65 -0.36
C MET A 36 -7.94 -9.54 -1.30
N LEU A 37 -7.52 -9.67 -2.56
CA LEU A 37 -8.15 -10.57 -3.51
C LEU A 37 -7.99 -12.03 -3.08
N ASN A 38 -6.81 -12.42 -2.58
CA ASN A 38 -6.60 -13.76 -2.01
C ASN A 38 -7.48 -14.02 -0.77
N LEU A 39 -7.77 -12.99 0.02
CA LEU A 39 -8.60 -13.11 1.21
C LEU A 39 -10.11 -13.17 0.89
N LEU A 40 -10.56 -12.39 -0.10
CA LEU A 40 -11.99 -12.19 -0.40
C LEU A 40 -12.49 -12.99 -1.61
N GLY A 41 -11.58 -13.48 -2.45
CA GLY A 41 -11.88 -14.34 -3.61
C GLY A 41 -12.47 -13.63 -4.83
N ASN A 42 -12.75 -12.33 -4.76
CA ASN A 42 -13.27 -11.57 -5.92
C ASN A 42 -12.99 -10.06 -5.83
N LEU A 43 -12.93 -9.39 -6.99
CA LEU A 43 -12.63 -7.96 -7.08
C LEU A 43 -13.78 -7.05 -6.62
N LYS A 44 -15.04 -7.52 -6.66
CA LYS A 44 -16.19 -6.73 -6.23
C LYS A 44 -16.11 -6.42 -4.73
N ASP A 45 -15.78 -7.43 -3.93
CA ASP A 45 -15.65 -7.28 -2.48
C ASP A 45 -14.38 -6.49 -2.12
N VAL A 46 -13.28 -6.68 -2.87
CA VAL A 46 -12.08 -5.83 -2.72
C VAL A 46 -12.43 -4.36 -2.96
N SER A 47 -13.14 -4.05 -4.04
CA SER A 47 -13.60 -2.68 -4.33
C SER A 47 -14.52 -2.13 -3.23
N CYS A 48 -15.37 -2.98 -2.65
CA CYS A 48 -16.26 -2.57 -1.56
C CYS A 48 -15.47 -2.13 -0.32
N VAL A 49 -14.42 -2.87 0.06
CA VAL A 49 -13.56 -2.53 1.21
C VAL A 49 -12.87 -1.17 1.02
N PHE A 50 -12.39 -0.87 -0.18
CA PHE A 50 -11.70 0.40 -0.45
C PHE A 50 -12.64 1.60 -0.69
N SER A 51 -13.95 1.38 -0.91
CA SER A 51 -14.90 2.45 -1.25
C SER A 51 -15.01 3.60 -0.22
N LYS A 52 -14.72 3.31 1.05
CA LYS A 52 -14.72 4.28 2.16
C LYS A 52 -13.44 4.20 3.00
N ALA A 53 -12.42 3.53 2.47
CA ALA A 53 -11.14 3.41 3.16
C ALA A 53 -10.39 4.74 3.12
N ARG A 54 -9.64 5.04 4.19
CA ARG A 54 -8.72 6.19 4.24
C ARG A 54 -7.36 5.89 3.61
N ILE A 55 -7.26 4.77 2.91
CA ILE A 55 -6.06 4.29 2.26
C ILE A 55 -6.44 3.75 0.88
N THR A 56 -5.64 4.04 -0.13
CA THR A 56 -5.81 3.50 -1.48
C THR A 56 -5.26 2.08 -1.56
N PRO A 57 -5.63 1.30 -2.58
CA PRO A 57 -5.06 -0.03 -2.79
C PRO A 57 -3.55 -0.07 -3.01
N GLU A 58 -2.93 1.06 -3.35
CA GLU A 58 -1.48 1.24 -3.47
C GLU A 58 -0.79 1.60 -2.13
N CYS A 59 -1.52 1.48 -1.02
CA CYS A 59 -1.06 1.79 0.33
C CYS A 59 -0.70 3.28 0.54
N LYS A 60 -1.49 4.19 -0.06
CA LYS A 60 -1.36 5.65 0.11
C LYS A 60 -2.53 6.20 0.92
N PHE A 61 -2.29 7.17 1.80
CA PHE A 61 -3.39 7.87 2.48
C PHE A 61 -4.21 8.71 1.49
N VAL A 62 -5.53 8.76 1.71
CA VAL A 62 -6.49 9.59 0.95
C VAL A 62 -6.69 10.93 1.65
#